data_AF-A0A7C7C2R4-F1
#
_entry.id   AF-A0A7C7C2R4-F1
#
_cell.length_a   1.000
_cell.length_b   1.000
_cell.length_c   1.000
_cell.angle_alpha   90.00
_cell.angle_beta   90.00
_cell.angle_gamma   90.00
#
_symmetry.space_group_name_H-M   'P 1'
#
loop_
_entity.id
_entity.type
_entity.pdbx_description
1 polymer ?
#
loop_
_entity_poly.entity_id
_entity_poly.type
_entity_poly.pdbx_seq_one_letter_code
_entity_poly.pdbx_strand_id
1 'polypeptide(L)' 'MRSLKSILVTGGAGFIGSHVVRLLLNKHPEAEVVN' A
#
# COMPACT_ATOMS: atom_id res chain seq x y z
N MET A 1 -9.69 -4.51 18.42
CA MET A 1 -8.55 -4.43 17.47
C MET A 1 -8.86 -3.39 16.41
N ARG A 2 -7.92 -2.51 16.07
CA ARG A 2 -8.09 -1.58 14.93
C ARG A 2 -7.84 -2.35 13.63
N SER A 3 -8.77 -2.29 12.69
CA SER A 3 -8.56 -2.76 11.32
C SER A 3 -7.85 -1.66 10.53
N LEU A 4 -6.82 -2.03 9.77
CA LEU A 4 -6.17 -1.16 8.80
C LEU A 4 -7.12 -0.99 7.61
N LYS A 5 -7.80 0.16 7.54
CA LYS A 5 -8.73 0.48 6.46
C LYS A 5 -8.02 1.02 5.21
N SER A 6 -6.99 1.83 5.40
CA SER A 6 -6.23 2.42 4.29
C SER A 6 -4.75 2.61 4.63
N ILE A 7 -3.91 2.60 3.59
CA ILE A 7 -2.46 2.77 3.65
C ILE A 7 -2.07 3.85 2.63
N LEU A 8 -1.52 4.97 3.10
CA LEU A 8 -0.97 6.03 2.25
C LEU A 8 0.51 5.76 1.94
N VAL A 9 0.88 5.74 0.67
CA VAL A 9 2.24 5.53 0.19
C VAL A 9 2.70 6.75 -0.60
N THR A 10 3.45 7.65 0.02
CA THR A 10 4.07 8.76 -0.72
C THR A 10 5.22 8.27 -1.59
N GLY A 11 5.38 8.88 -2.77
CA GLY A 11 6.40 8.45 -3.72
C GLY A 11 6.15 7.05 -4.31
N GLY A 12 4.90 6.57 -4.29
CA GLY A 12 4.53 5.23 -4.75
C GLY A 12 4.79 4.94 -6.23
N ALA A 13 5.03 5.97 -7.04
CA ALA A 13 5.43 5.84 -8.45
C ALA A 13 6.96 5.73 -8.64
N GLY A 14 7.77 5.94 -7.60
CA GLY A 14 9.22 5.79 -7.66
C GLY A 14 9.67 4.33 -7.69
N PHE A 15 10.94 4.06 -8.02
CA PHE A 15 11.46 2.70 -8.17
C PHE A 15 11.16 1.80 -6.97
N ILE A 16 11.47 2.24 -5.75
CA ILE A 16 11.19 1.45 -4.54
C ILE A 16 9.69 1.49 -4.21
N GLY A 17 9.07 2.66 -4.32
CA GLY A 17 7.65 2.87 -4.03
C GLY A 17 6.74 1.92 -4.80
N SER A 18 7.01 1.70 -6.09
CA SER A 18 6.18 0.85 -6.94
C SER A 18 6.21 -0.62 -6.51
N HIS A 19 7.37 -1.10 -6.03
CA HIS A 19 7.50 -2.44 -5.48
C HIS A 19 6.78 -2.58 -4.14
N VAL A 20 6.83 -1.55 -3.29
CA VAL A 20 6.10 -1.53 -2.01
C VAL A 20 4.60 -1.50 -2.23
N VAL A 21 4.09 -0.66 -3.14
CA VAL A 21 2.67 -0.65 -3.54
C VAL A 21 2.24 -2.04 -4.01
N ARG A 22 3.01 -2.67 -4.89
CA ARG A 22 2.74 -4.05 -5.37
C ARG A 22 2.70 -5.06 -4.21
N LEU A 23 3.63 -4.98 -3.27
CA LEU A 23 3.67 -5.87 -2.11
C LEU A 23 2.43 -5.69 -1.22
N LEU A 24 2.07 -4.44 -0.93
CA LEU A 24 0.93 -4.10 -0.08
C LEU A 24 -0.39 -4.59 -0.69
N LEU A 25 -0.60 -4.36 -1.99
CA LEU A 25 -1.78 -4.88 -2.71
C LEU A 25 -1.91 -6.41 -2.64
N ASN A 26 -0.79 -7.14 -2.62
CA ASN A 26 -0.79 -8.61 -2.55
C ASN A 26 -0.95 -9.15 -1.13
N LYS A 27 -0.43 -8.46 -0.12
CA LYS A 27 -0.38 -8.95 1.27
C LYS A 27 -1.52 -8.43 2.14
N HIS A 28 -2.11 -7.30 1.77
CA HIS A 28 -3.20 -6.65 2.46
C HIS A 28 -4.33 -6.31 1.48
N PRO A 29 -4.95 -7.31 0.83
CA PRO A 29 -6.02 -7.07 -0.14
C PRO A 29 -7.26 -6.38 0.47
N GLU A 30 -7.41 -6.44 1.80
CA GLU A 30 -8.47 -5.79 2.57
C GLU A 30 -8.24 -4.29 2.81
N ALA A 31 -6.99 -3.83 2.64
CA ALA A 31 -6.63 -2.42 2.87
C ALA A 31 -6.68 -1.63 1.57
N GLU A 32 -7.26 -0.44 1.62
CA GLU A 32 -7.21 0.52 0.52
C GLU A 32 -5.82 1.16 0.44
N VAL A 33 -5.06 0.89 -0.61
CA VAL A 33 -3.76 1.54 -0.85
C VAL A 33 -3.98 2.82 -1.65
N VAL A 34 -3.59 3.96 -1.08
CA VAL A 34 -3.60 5.28 -1.72
C VAL A 34 -2.14 5.69 -1.93
N ASN A 35 -1.76 6.08 -3.14
CA ASN A 35 -0.37 6.42 -3.51
C ASN A 35 -0.18 7.86 -3.99
#